data_AF-A0A285RI79-F1
#
_entry.id   AF-A0A285RI79-F1
#
_cell.length_a   1.000
_cell.length_b   1.000
_cell.length_c   1.000
_cell.angle_alpha   90.00
_cell.angle_beta   90.00
_cell.angle_gamma   90.00
#
_symmetry.space_group_name_H-M   'P 1'
#
loop_
_entity.id
_entity.type
_entity.pdbx_description
1 polymer ?
#
loop_
_entity_poly.entity_id
_entity_poly.type
_entity_poly.pdbx_seq_one_letter_code
_entity_poly.pdbx_strand_id
1 'polypeptide(L)' 'MLVMMLLVVPTIGVLWFLNFTTFLKHLNNGKSTHNQNVLGATLTFIFLFALMYCLAGTH' A
#
# COMPACT_ATOMS: atom_id res chain seq x y z
N MET A 1 5.07 -2.16 -19.78
CA MET A 1 3.76 -1.81 -19.18
C MET A 1 3.43 -2.70 -17.98
N LEU A 2 3.46 -4.02 -18.13
CA LEU A 2 3.19 -4.98 -17.04
C LEU A 2 4.04 -4.78 -15.77
N VAL A 3 5.36 -4.62 -15.89
CA VAL A 3 6.24 -4.38 -14.72
C VAL A 3 5.86 -3.09 -13.99
N MET A 4 5.52 -2.03 -14.73
CA MET A 4 5.06 -0.79 -14.12
C MET A 4 3.72 -0.98 -13.39
N MET A 5 2.76 -1.68 -14.00
CA MET A 5 1.46 -1.94 -13.38
C MET A 5 1.54 -2.86 -12.17
N LEU A 6 2.36 -3.91 -12.20
CA LEU A 6 2.40 -4.94 -11.16
C LEU A 6 3.40 -4.67 -10.04
N LEU A 7 4.44 -3.86 -10.25
CA LEU A 7 5.43 -3.56 -9.21
C LEU A 7 5.48 -2.08 -8.84
N VAL A 8 5.53 -1.19 -9.83
CA VAL A 8 5.70 0.25 -9.55
C VAL A 8 4.43 0.83 -8.89
N VAL A 9 3.25 0.55 -9.44
CA VAL A 9 1.99 1.08 -8.89
C VAL A 9 1.72 0.56 -7.47
N PRO A 10 1.81 -0.76 -7.17
CA PRO A 10 1.60 -1.25 -5.81
C PRO A 10 2.62 -0.68 -4.82
N THR A 11 3.88 -0.53 -5.23
CA THR A 11 4.93 0.05 -4.36
C THR A 11 4.63 1.51 -4.03
N ILE A 12 4.22 2.32 -5.01
CA ILE A 12 3.81 3.72 -4.77
C ILE A 12 2.62 3.78 -3.82
N GLY A 13 1.63 2.89 -4.00
CA GLY A 13 0.46 2.83 -3.11
C GLY A 13 0.83 2.48 -1.66
N VAL A 14 1.78 1.58 -1.45
CA VAL A 14 2.30 1.26 -0.10
C VAL A 14 2.98 2.47 0.53
N LEU A 15 3.83 3.17 -0.21
CA LEU A 15 4.51 4.37 0.29
C LEU A 15 3.49 5.45 0.70
N TRP A 16 2.44 5.63 -0.10
CA TRP A 16 1.36 6.56 0.21
C TRP A 16 0.58 6.15 1.47
N PHE A 17 0.23 4.87 1.60
CA PHE A 17 -0.42 4.32 2.80
C PHE A 17 0.44 4.52 4.06
N LEU A 18 1.74 4.23 3.98
CA LEU A 18 2.67 4.41 5.10
C LEU A 18 2.78 5.88 5.51
N ASN A 19 2.82 6.80 4.54
CA ASN A 19 2.87 8.23 4.82
C ASN A 19 1.57 8.69 5.52
N PHE A 20 0.41 8.25 5.03
CA PHE A 20 -0.88 8.57 5.61
C PHE A 20 -1.05 8.04 7.03
N THR A 21 -0.72 6.77 7.27
CA THR A 21 -0.80 6.18 8.61
C THR A 21 0.18 6.82 9.59
N THR A 22 1.36 7.22 9.13
CA THR A 22 2.33 7.97 9.94
C THR A 22 1.81 9.36 10.29
N PHE A 23 1.21 10.07 9.33
CA PHE A 23 0.54 11.35 9.57
C PHE A 23 -0.56 11.22 10.63
N LEU A 24 -1.45 10.24 10.50
CA LEU A 24 -2.51 9.99 11.48
C LEU A 24 -1.96 9.63 12.87
N LYS A 25 -0.87 8.87 12.93
CA LYS A 25 -0.19 8.53 14.18
C LYS A 25 0.33 9.78 14.88
N HIS A 26 0.90 10.72 14.12
CA HIS A 26 1.39 12.00 14.65
C HIS A 26 0.24 12.89 15.15
N LEU A 27 -0.93 12.79 14.53
CA LEU A 27 -2.12 13.55 14.93
C LEU A 27 -2.77 13.02 16.22
N ASN A 28 -2.65 11.72 16.51
CA ASN A 28 -3.42 11.03 17.56
C ASN A 28 -2.57 10.59 18.78
N ASN A 29 -1.63 11.44 19.23
CA ASN A 29 -0.79 11.21 20.42
C ASN A 29 0.02 9.89 20.43
N GLY A 30 0.44 9.42 19.25
CA GLY A 30 1.68 8.64 19.13
C GLY A 30 1.70 7.23 19.75
N LYS A 31 0.56 6.54 19.92
CA LYS A 31 0.61 5.11 20.29
C LYS A 31 1.38 4.31 19.24
N SER A 32 2.09 3.27 19.68
CA SER A 32 2.83 2.39 18.76
C SER A 32 1.86 1.62 17.87
N THR A 33 1.80 1.98 16.60
CA THR A 33 1.01 1.29 15.55
C THR A 33 1.90 0.46 14.62
N HIS A 34 3.13 0.14 15.02
CA HIS A 34 4.13 -0.47 14.13
C HIS A 34 3.60 -1.74 13.43
N ASN A 35 3.04 -2.69 14.17
CA ASN A 35 2.46 -3.90 13.59
C ASN A 35 1.27 -3.62 12.66
N GLN A 36 0.44 -2.62 12.99
CA GLN A 36 -0.69 -2.23 12.14
C GLN A 36 -0.21 -1.59 10.84
N ASN A 37 0.86 -0.78 10.89
CA ASN A 37 1.46 -0.19 9.70
C ASN A 37 2.11 -1.27 8.81
N VAL A 38 2.81 -2.25 9.38
CA VAL A 38 3.43 -3.35 8.62
C VAL A 38 2.38 -4.25 7.97
N LEU A 39 1.35 -4.66 8.73
CA LEU A 39 0.25 -5.45 8.21
C LEU A 39 -0.55 -4.67 7.16
N GLY A 40 -0.86 -3.41 7.44
CA GLY A 40 -1.55 -2.52 6.51
C GLY A 40 -0.79 -2.34 5.21
N ALA A 41 0.51 -2.05 5.27
CA ALA A 41 1.36 -1.92 4.09
C ALA A 41 1.41 -3.22 3.25
N THR A 42 1.54 -4.37 3.92
CA THR A 42 1.55 -5.67 3.25
C THR A 42 0.22 -5.94 2.54
N LEU A 43 -0.91 -5.68 3.22
CA LEU A 43 -2.23 -5.86 2.65
C LEU A 43 -2.51 -4.88 1.49
N THR A 44 -2.08 -3.62 1.62
CA THR A 44 -2.17 -2.62 0.53
C THR A 44 -1.40 -3.06 -0.69
N PHE A 45 -0.18 -3.60 -0.52
CA PHE A 45 0.60 -4.14 -1.63
C PHE A 45 -0.13 -5.28 -2.34
N ILE A 46 -0.56 -6.29 -1.57
CA ILE A 46 -1.25 -7.47 -2.12
C ILE A 46 -2.53 -7.07 -2.85
N PHE A 47 -3.30 -6.15 -2.27
CA PHE A 47 -4.54 -5.66 -2.88
C PHE A 47 -4.28 -4.95 -4.21
N LEU A 48 -3.34 -3.99 -4.24
CA LEU A 48 -3.03 -3.26 -5.47
C LEU A 48 -2.40 -4.16 -6.52
N PHE A 49 -1.55 -5.10 -6.12
CA PHE A 49 -0.98 -6.10 -7.03
C PHE A 49 -2.09 -6.94 -7.68
N ALA A 50 -3.00 -7.51 -6.87
CA ALA A 50 -4.11 -8.32 -7.37
C ALA A 50 -5.06 -7.51 -8.27
N LEU A 51 -5.37 -6.28 -7.90
CA LEU A 51 -6.20 -5.37 -8.69
C LEU A 51 -5.58 -5.07 -10.06
N MET A 52 -4.29 -4.73 -10.08
CA MET A 52 -3.59 -4.45 -11.34
C MET A 52 -3.42 -5.70 -12.20
N TYR A 53 -3.24 -6.87 -11.59
CA TYR A 53 -3.21 -8.15 -12.30
C TYR A 53 -4.55 -8.48 -12.97
N CYS A 54 -5.67 -8.32 -12.24
CA CYS A 54 -7.00 -8.50 -12.81
C CYS A 54 -7.25 -7.53 -13.98
N LEU A 55 -6.91 -6.24 -13.82
CA LEU A 55 -7.09 -5.25 -14.88
C LEU A 55 -6.24 -5.55 -16.12
N ALA A 56 -5.00 -6.02 -15.93
CA ALA A 56 -4.14 -6.43 -17.04
C ALA A 56 -4.67 -7.67 -17.77
N GLY A 57 -5.37 -8.57 -17.09
CA GLY A 57 -6.00 -9.76 -17.69
C GLY A 57 -7.34 -9.51 -18.39
N THR A 58 -7.95 -8.33 -18.18
CA THR A 58 -9.18 -7.91 -18.86
C THR A 58 -8.95 -7.16 -20.18
N HIS A 59 -7.69 -6.93 -20.56
CA HIS A 59 -7.27 -6.27 -21.81
C HIS A 59 -6.50 -7.24 -22.70
#